data_AF-A0A3C0SSB4-F1
#
_entry.id   AF-A0A3C0SSB4-F1
#
_cell.length_a   1.000
_cell.length_b   1.000
_cell.length_c   1.000
_cell.angle_alpha   90.00
_cell.angle_beta   90.00
_cell.angle_gamma   90.00
#
_symmetry.space_group_name_H-M   'P 1'
#
loop_
_entity.id
_entity.type
_entity.pdbx_description
1 polymer ?
#
loop_
_entity_poly.entity_id
_entity_poly.type
_entity_poly.pdbx_seq_one_letter_code
_entity_poly.pdbx_strand_id
1 'polypeptide(L)' 'MINNVPSIIYDKNKNPLRVIKSTKVFFKKQGRVGYVFHVEREERITSISEFDLIENNGSFIITKDIFESSGTLQGI' A
#
# COMPACT_ATOMS: atom_id res chain seq x y z
N MET A 1 -4.98 13.91 -2.74
CA MET A 1 -4.55 13.11 -3.91
C MET A 1 -3.05 13.15 -3.92
N ILE A 2 -2.39 12.00 -4.07
CA ILE A 2 -0.92 11.96 -4.14
C ILE A 2 -0.47 12.68 -5.41
N ASN A 3 0.24 13.81 -5.23
CA ASN A 3 0.73 14.63 -6.34
C ASN A 3 1.98 14.02 -6.98
N ASN A 4 2.85 13.40 -6.16
CA ASN A 4 4.06 12.71 -6.58
C ASN A 4 4.04 11.29 -6.04
N VAL A 5 4.09 10.30 -6.93
CA VAL A 5 4.19 8.89 -6.56
C VAL A 5 5.44 8.68 -5.71
N PRO A 6 5.32 8.25 -4.44
CA PRO A 6 6.48 8.01 -3.60
C PRO A 6 7.24 6.77 -4.08
N SER A 7 8.57 6.79 -3.96
CA SER A 7 9.41 5.59 -4.18
C SER A 7 9.38 4.65 -2.96
N ILE A 8 9.07 5.19 -1.77
CA ILE A 8 9.02 4.48 -0.51
C ILE A 8 7.75 4.90 0.24
N ILE A 9 7.03 3.92 0.77
CA ILE A 9 5.98 4.12 1.76
C ILE A 9 6.31 3.29 3.00
N TYR A 10 5.52 3.39 4.06
CA TYR A 10 5.81 2.74 5.33
C TYR A 10 4.63 1.90 5.81
N ASP A 11 4.92 0.78 6.47
CA ASP A 11 3.89 0.06 7.24
C ASP A 11 3.57 0.76 8.58
N LYS A 12 2.60 0.23 9.33
CA LYS A 12 2.20 0.75 10.64
C LYS A 12 3.34 0.80 11.68
N ASN A 13 4.36 -0.05 11.49
CA ASN A 13 5.55 -0.14 12.34
C ASN A 13 6.70 0.75 11.84
N LYS A 14 6.45 1.58 10.82
CA LYS A 14 7.45 2.42 10.13
C LYS A 14 8.54 1.64 9.39
N ASN A 15 8.30 0.37 9.05
CA ASN A 15 9.20 -0.34 8.14
C ASN A 15 9.02 0.18 6.71
N PRO A 16 10.11 0.44 5.97
CA PRO A 16 10.02 0.91 4.61
C PRO A 16 9.55 -0.18 3.65
N LEU A 17 8.73 0.20 2.69
CA LEU A 17 8.23 -0.62 1.61
C LEU A 17 8.54 0.07 0.30
N ARG A 18 9.22 -0.64 -0.60
CA ARG A 18 9.63 -0.07 -1.88
C ARG A 18 8.47 -0.09 -2.86
N VAL A 19 8.11 1.05 -3.41
CA VAL A 19 7.15 1.13 -4.51
C VAL A 19 7.88 0.75 -5.80
N ILE A 20 7.52 -0.41 -6.36
CA ILE A 20 8.12 -0.93 -7.60
C ILE A 20 7.32 -0.52 -8.83
N LYS A 21 6.02 -0.24 -8.66
CA LYS A 21 5.14 0.22 -9.74
C LYS A 21 3.96 0.98 -9.15
N SER A 22 3.47 1.98 -9.88
CA SER A 22 2.24 2.69 -9.56
C SER A 22 1.32 2.71 -10.78
N THR A 23 0.04 2.45 -10.58
CA THR A 23 -0.96 2.49 -11.64
C THR A 23 -2.09 3.43 -11.24
N LYS A 24 -2.46 4.37 -12.12
CA LYS A 24 -3.60 5.26 -11.89
C LYS A 24 -4.89 4.53 -12.28
N VAL A 25 -5.85 4.42 -11.35
CA VAL A 25 -7.08 3.64 -11.53
C VAL A 25 -8.29 4.47 -11.08
N PHE A 26 -9.43 4.33 -11.77
CA PHE A 26 -10.70 4.86 -11.29
C PHE A 26 -11.33 3.89 -10.30
N PHE A 27 -11.47 4.33 -9.05
CA PHE A 27 -12.03 3.51 -8.00
C PHE A 27 -13.54 3.73 -7.93
N LYS A 28 -14.31 2.82 -8.56
CA LYS A 28 -15.78 2.91 -8.65
C LYS A 28 -16.47 3.12 -7.29
N LYS A 29 -16.02 2.41 -6.25
CA LYS A 29 -16.60 2.53 -4.89
C LYS A 29 -16.41 3.90 -4.25
N GLN A 30 -15.32 4.60 -4.60
CA GLN A 30 -14.99 5.91 -4.07
C GLN A 30 -15.39 7.05 -5.01
N GLY A 31 -15.87 6.73 -6.23
CA GLY A 31 -16.27 7.71 -7.24
C GLY A 31 -15.13 8.63 -7.72
N ARG A 32 -13.86 8.23 -7.54
CA ARG A 32 -12.70 9.09 -7.82
C ARG A 32 -11.50 8.29 -8.34
N VAL A 33 -10.59 8.98 -9.01
CA VAL A 33 -9.31 8.42 -9.46
C VAL A 33 -8.30 8.46 -8.33
N GLY A 34 -7.44 7.44 -8.24
CA GLY A 34 -6.32 7.39 -7.32
C GLY A 34 -5.23 6.45 -7.84
N TYR A 35 -4.17 6.23 -7.06
CA TYR A 35 -3.12 5.28 -7.39
C TYR A 35 -3.29 3.92 -6.69
N VAL A 36 -2.89 2.87 -7.39
CA VAL A 36 -2.55 1.57 -6.82
C VAL A 36 -1.02 1.44 -6.85
N PHE A 37 -0.42 1.24 -5.70
CA PHE A 37 1.02 1.03 -5.53
C PHE A 37 1.28 -0.47 -5.40
N HIS A 38 2.12 -1.01 -6.28
CA HIS A 38 2.73 -2.31 -6.06
C HIS A 38 3.99 -2.11 -5.24
N VAL A 39 4.04 -2.74 -4.08
CA VAL A 39 5.16 -2.62 -3.16
C VAL A 39 5.82 -3.97 -2.91
N GLU A 40 7.12 -3.92 -2.69
CA GLU A 40 7.96 -5.08 -2.43
C GLU A 40 8.55 -5.00 -1.01
N ARG A 41 8.50 -6.13 -0.30
CA ARG A 41 9.18 -6.37 0.98
C ARG A 41 9.56 -7.83 1.07
N GLU A 42 10.82 -8.13 1.39
CA GLU A 42 11.31 -9.50 1.65
C GLU A 42 10.84 -10.50 0.57
N GLU A 43 11.05 -10.13 -0.70
CA GLU A 43 10.67 -10.92 -1.89
C GLU A 43 9.15 -11.13 -2.10
N ARG A 44 8.30 -10.48 -1.28
CA ARG A 44 6.84 -10.46 -1.46
C ARG A 44 6.39 -9.16 -2.10
N ILE A 45 5.58 -9.29 -3.14
CA ILE A 45 4.93 -8.16 -3.80
C ILE A 45 3.46 -8.12 -3.40
N THR A 46 2.97 -6.96 -3.00
CA THR A 46 1.55 -6.71 -2.72
C THR A 46 1.10 -5.38 -3.30
N SER A 47 -0.21 -5.15 -3.35
CA SER A 47 -0.80 -3.96 -3.96
C SER A 47 -1.60 -3.17 -2.93
N ILE A 48 -1.45 -1.85 -2.94
CA ILE A 48 -2.04 -0.95 -1.96
C ILE A 48 -2.72 0.21 -2.67
N SER A 49 -3.93 0.55 -2.24
CA SER A 49 -4.62 1.74 -2.71
C SER A 49 -4.07 3.00 -2.03
N GLU A 50 -3.99 4.11 -2.76
CA GLU A 50 -3.77 5.44 -2.18
C GLU A 50 -4.73 5.76 -1.03
N PHE A 51 -5.95 5.20 -1.07
CA PHE A 51 -6.95 5.42 -0.01
C PHE A 51 -6.71 4.62 1.25
N ASP A 52 -5.77 3.67 1.23
CA ASP A 52 -5.30 2.96 2.41
C ASP A 52 -4.04 3.62 3.00
N LEU A 53 -3.60 4.76 2.45
CA LEU A 53 -2.46 5.53 2.93
C LEU A 53 -2.90 6.78 3.69
N ILE A 54 -2.14 7.14 4.71
CA ILE A 54 -2.19 8.43 5.41
C ILE A 54 -0.86 9.14 5.25
N GLU A 55 -0.91 10.44 4.99
CA GLU A 55 0.29 11.28 4.95
C GLU A 55 0.63 11.75 6.37
N ASN A 56 1.88 11.55 6.78
CA ASN A 56 2.41 11.98 8.06
C ASN A 56 3.82 12.54 7.84
N ASN A 57 3.99 13.85 8.06
CA ASN A 57 5.26 14.56 7.90
C ASN A 57 5.96 14.29 6.54
N GLY A 58 5.19 14.31 5.45
CA GLY A 58 5.69 14.05 4.09
C GLY A 58 5.97 12.57 3.76
N SER A 59 5.71 11.66 4.69
CA SER A 59 5.79 10.21 4.49
C SER A 59 4.40 9.60 4.37
N PHE A 60 4.24 8.59 3.51
CA PHE A 60 2.97 7.86 3.38
C PHE A 60 3.03 6.57 4.20
N ILE A 61 2.08 6.41 5.12
CA ILE A 61 1.98 5.26 6.02
C ILE A 61 0.72 4.47 5.66
N ILE A 62 0.83 3.16 5.56
CA ILE A 62 -0.30 2.27 5.30
C ILE A 62 -1.09 2.09 6.58
N THR A 63 -2.41 2.24 6.47
CA THR A 63 -3.35 2.11 7.58
C THR A 63 -3.79 0.67 7.83
N LYS A 64 -3.62 -0.22 6.85
CA LYS A 64 -4.01 -1.62 6.89
C LYS A 64 -2.82 -2.56 6.98
N ASP A 65 -3.02 -3.67 7.67
CA ASP A 65 -2.11 -4.79 7.61
C ASP A 65 -2.24 -5.51 6.26
N ILE A 66 -1.15 -5.47 5.49
CA ILE A 66 -1.08 -6.03 4.12
C ILE A 66 -0.09 -7.20 4.01
N PHE A 67 0.69 -7.44 5.07
CA PHE A 67 1.65 -8.52 5.18
C PHE A 67 1.36 -9.44 6.38
N GLU A 68 0.21 -9.28 7.06
CA GLU A 68 -0.21 -10.28 8.03
C GLU A 68 -0.31 -11.62 7.33
N SER A 69 0.52 -12.54 7.81
CA SER A 69 0.70 -13.86 7.25
C SER A 69 -0.65 -14.55 7.11
N SER A 70 -0.85 -15.24 5.99
CA SER A 70 -1.76 -16.36 5.84
C SER A 70 -1.38 -17.50 6.82
N GLY A 71 -1.56 -17.27 8.11
CA GLY A 71 -1.81 -18.29 9.12
C GLY A 71 -3.24 -18.07 9.57
N THR A 72 -4.23 -18.68 8.92
CA THR A 72 -4.67 -20.02 9.29
C THR A 72 -5.21 -20.77 8.07
N LEU A 73 -4.37 -21.58 7.43
CA LEU A 73 -4.80 -22.90 6.99
C LEU A 73 -4.63 -23.82 8.21
N GLN A 74 -5.64 -23.87 9.06
CA GLN A 74 -5.99 -25.08 9.82
C GLN A 74 -7.34 -25.45 9.21
N GLY A 75 -7.47 -26.50 8.40
CA GLY A 75 -6.98 -27.84 8.68
C GLY A 75 -8.08 -28.53 9.48
N ILE A 76 -8.79 -29.45 8.79
CA ILE A 76 -9.88 -30.36 9.20
C ILE A 76 -11.24 -29.75 9.63
#